data_AF-A0A2G5NLX0-F1
#
_entry.id   AF-A0A2G5NLX0-F1
#
_cell.length_a   1.000
_cell.length_b   1.000
_cell.length_c   1.000
_cell.angle_alpha   90.00
_cell.angle_beta   90.00
_cell.angle_gamma   90.00
#
_symmetry.space_group_name_H-M   'P 1'
#
loop_
_entity.id
_entity.type
_entity.pdbx_description
1 polymer ?
#
loop_
_entity_poly.entity_id
_entity_poly.type
_entity_poly.pdbx_seq_one_letter_code
_entity_poly.pdbx_strand_id
1 'polypeptide(L)'
;MKKILLASVLLLTSCSLPESIVKPEKSEEKAADTKDTQQKNKVVQQKKETLQKKKVPKYNKEVKNGVTYINGILIVNKKISLPPTYNPGENKSVRKILNKMIVDAQKDNMHLVVRSAYRSYAAQKALYDKFVALDGQQIAESYSAKPGQSEHQTGLAYDIGSRESVANMSIQFGQTPEGNWLKENAHKYGFIIRYGKDKTHITGYRYEPWHIRYVGKVHAAKLYRSGQTLEEYLGVYKKPVAKKISRKVATTEQPTTEDTTSEILTIEQPISEQLTIEQSITERPLTEQPTIEINTSQ
;
A
#
# COMPACT_ATOMS: atom_id res chain seq x y z
N MET A 1 -43.58 33.26 4.14
CA MET A 1 -43.26 32.20 3.17
C MET A 1 -43.58 30.85 3.82
N LYS A 2 -44.53 30.10 3.27
CA LYS A 2 -45.14 28.90 3.88
C LYS A 2 -44.14 27.74 3.89
N LYS A 3 -43.94 27.12 5.07
CA LYS A 3 -43.21 25.86 5.26
C LYS A 3 -44.17 24.71 4.94
N ILE A 4 -43.81 23.85 3.99
CA ILE A 4 -44.55 22.60 3.69
C ILE A 4 -43.72 21.45 4.24
N LEU A 5 -44.22 20.81 5.29
CA LEU A 5 -43.79 19.51 5.80
C LEU A 5 -44.31 18.44 4.81
N LEU A 6 -43.43 17.60 4.29
CA LEU A 6 -43.81 16.30 3.71
C LEU A 6 -43.46 15.21 4.74
N ALA A 7 -44.50 14.64 5.36
CA ALA A 7 -44.41 13.41 6.13
C ALA A 7 -44.68 12.23 5.20
N SER A 8 -43.65 11.42 4.91
CA SER A 8 -43.79 10.16 4.19
C SER A 8 -44.11 9.04 5.17
N VAL A 9 -45.34 8.52 5.07
CA VAL A 9 -45.86 7.39 5.85
C VAL A 9 -45.27 6.09 5.30
N LEU A 10 -44.57 5.37 6.18
CA LEU A 10 -44.13 3.99 6.00
C LEU A 10 -45.32 3.06 6.30
N LEU A 11 -45.81 2.31 5.31
CA LEU A 11 -46.76 1.21 5.52
C LEU A 11 -46.05 -0.12 5.33
N LEU A 12 -45.67 -0.73 6.45
CA LEU A 12 -45.30 -2.14 6.55
C LEU A 12 -46.60 -2.93 6.74
N THR A 13 -46.93 -3.83 5.81
CA THR A 13 -47.97 -4.84 6.02
C THR A 13 -47.35 -6.22 5.78
N SER A 14 -47.12 -6.90 6.89
CA SER A 14 -46.75 -8.31 7.00
C SER A 14 -47.99 -9.18 6.77
N CYS A 15 -47.95 -10.07 5.79
CA CYS A 15 -48.96 -11.12 5.64
C CYS A 15 -48.40 -12.44 6.18
N SER A 16 -48.97 -12.90 7.29
CA SER A 16 -48.66 -14.16 7.96
C SER A 16 -49.22 -15.36 7.18
N LEU A 17 -48.47 -16.46 7.20
CA LEU A 17 -48.88 -17.80 6.76
C LEU A 17 -49.81 -18.46 7.79
N PRO A 18 -50.73 -19.35 7.39
CA PRO A 18 -51.34 -20.31 8.28
C PRO A 18 -50.58 -21.65 8.31
N GLU A 19 -50.42 -22.16 9.52
CA GLU A 19 -49.74 -23.40 9.90
C GLU A 19 -50.78 -24.51 10.07
N SER A 20 -50.52 -25.71 9.54
CA SER A 20 -51.35 -26.90 9.75
C SER A 20 -50.51 -28.05 10.33
N ILE A 21 -50.62 -28.19 11.64
CA ILE A 21 -50.89 -29.40 12.45
C ILE A 21 -50.51 -30.76 11.84
N VAL A 22 -49.47 -31.40 12.40
CA VAL A 22 -49.48 -32.82 12.84
C VAL A 22 -48.61 -32.96 14.10
N LYS A 23 -49.11 -33.69 15.09
CA LYS A 23 -48.51 -34.04 16.40
C LYS A 23 -48.75 -35.55 16.61
N PRO A 24 -48.20 -36.21 17.65
CA PRO A 24 -46.82 -36.70 17.81
C PRO A 24 -46.76 -38.23 18.05
N GLU A 25 -45.57 -38.84 18.07
CA GLU A 25 -45.36 -40.09 18.83
C GLU A 25 -43.93 -40.21 19.41
N LYS A 26 -43.89 -40.46 20.73
CA LYS A 26 -42.78 -41.01 21.56
C LYS A 26 -42.68 -42.53 21.24
N SER A 27 -41.68 -43.34 21.54
CA SER A 27 -40.52 -43.44 22.46
C SER A 27 -39.74 -44.69 21.95
N GLU A 28 -38.47 -44.99 22.25
CA GLU A 28 -37.87 -45.45 23.51
C GLU A 28 -36.37 -45.70 23.25
N GLU A 29 -35.59 -45.56 24.31
CA GLU A 29 -34.16 -45.88 24.40
C GLU A 29 -33.98 -47.34 24.87
N LYS A 30 -33.06 -48.11 24.27
CA LYS A 30 -32.29 -49.13 24.98
C LYS A 30 -31.00 -49.53 24.27
N ALA A 31 -30.00 -49.79 25.11
CA ALA A 31 -28.59 -49.89 24.82
C ALA A 31 -28.07 -51.31 24.48
N ALA A 32 -26.84 -51.30 23.98
CA ALA A 32 -25.81 -52.36 23.95
C ALA A 32 -25.89 -53.41 22.83
N ASP A 33 -24.88 -53.43 21.94
CA ASP A 33 -23.79 -54.40 22.04
C ASP A 33 -22.57 -53.96 21.20
N THR A 34 -21.41 -54.42 21.65
CA THR A 34 -20.05 -54.01 21.37
C THR A 34 -19.46 -54.92 20.30
N LYS A 35 -18.81 -54.36 19.26
CA LYS A 35 -17.66 -54.92 18.50
C LYS A 35 -17.60 -54.28 17.11
N ASP A 36 -16.99 -53.10 16.99
CA ASP A 36 -16.20 -52.78 15.77
C ASP A 36 -15.28 -51.56 16.00
N THR A 37 -14.35 -51.68 16.95
CA THR A 37 -13.41 -50.59 17.31
C THR A 37 -11.97 -50.89 16.84
N GLN A 38 -11.76 -51.79 15.88
CA GLN A 38 -10.40 -52.12 15.42
C GLN A 38 -10.12 -51.93 13.92
N GLN A 39 -11.05 -51.38 13.14
CA GLN A 39 -10.80 -51.14 11.71
C GLN A 39 -10.91 -49.67 11.24
N LYS A 40 -10.97 -48.70 12.16
CA LYS A 40 -10.93 -47.25 11.83
C LYS A 40 -9.60 -46.55 12.13
N ASN A 41 -8.66 -47.18 12.84
CA ASN A 41 -7.42 -46.51 13.29
C ASN A 41 -6.18 -46.72 12.40
N LYS A 42 -6.23 -47.50 11.31
CA LYS A 42 -5.09 -47.68 10.39
C LYS A 42 -5.12 -46.75 9.16
N VAL A 43 -6.30 -46.28 8.76
CA VAL A 43 -6.47 -45.32 7.64
C VAL A 43 -6.19 -43.87 8.08
N VAL A 44 -6.27 -43.57 9.38
CA VAL A 44 -6.00 -42.23 9.93
C VAL A 44 -4.51 -41.98 10.18
N GLN A 45 -3.70 -43.04 10.39
CA GLN A 45 -2.27 -42.90 10.66
C GLN A 45 -1.42 -42.75 9.37
N GLN A 46 -1.83 -43.35 8.24
CA GLN A 46 -1.08 -43.23 6.96
C GLN A 46 -1.35 -41.94 6.17
N LYS A 47 -2.32 -41.10 6.57
CA LYS A 47 -2.60 -39.81 5.92
C LYS A 47 -1.88 -38.63 6.60
N LYS A 48 -1.12 -38.85 7.68
CA LYS A 48 -0.53 -37.78 8.50
C LYS A 48 0.96 -37.52 8.28
N GLU A 49 1.66 -38.30 7.45
CA GLU A 49 3.11 -38.14 7.21
C GLU A 49 3.52 -37.72 5.79
N THR A 50 2.58 -37.41 4.89
CA THR A 50 2.90 -36.81 3.58
C THR A 50 2.32 -35.41 3.41
N LEU A 51 2.21 -34.66 4.50
CA LEU A 51 2.06 -33.20 4.46
C LEU A 51 3.38 -32.52 4.84
N GLN A 52 4.47 -32.95 4.21
CA GLN A 52 5.64 -32.10 4.07
C GLN A 52 5.20 -30.87 3.28
N LYS A 53 5.11 -29.73 3.99
CA LYS A 53 4.77 -28.41 3.45
C LYS A 53 5.71 -28.05 2.30
N LYS A 54 5.36 -28.44 1.07
CA LYS A 54 5.78 -27.69 -0.12
C LYS A 54 5.16 -26.30 0.04
N LYS A 55 5.99 -25.30 0.37
CA LYS A 55 5.62 -23.88 0.30
C LYS A 55 5.26 -23.58 -1.15
N VAL A 56 3.99 -23.75 -1.50
CA VAL A 56 3.44 -23.18 -2.74
C VAL A 56 3.65 -21.66 -2.62
N PRO A 57 4.34 -21.00 -3.56
CA PRO A 57 4.42 -19.56 -3.53
C PRO A 57 2.99 -19.02 -3.58
N LYS A 58 2.63 -18.18 -2.60
CA LYS A 58 1.27 -17.62 -2.47
C LYS A 58 0.83 -16.79 -3.70
N TYR A 59 1.77 -16.48 -4.60
CA TYR A 59 1.59 -15.67 -5.80
C TYR A 59 2.54 -16.16 -6.91
N ASN A 60 2.14 -16.05 -8.18
CA ASN A 60 2.99 -16.36 -9.33
C ASN A 60 3.91 -15.18 -9.63
N LYS A 61 5.23 -15.37 -9.51
CA LYS A 61 6.24 -14.38 -9.90
C LYS A 61 6.84 -14.76 -11.24
N GLU A 62 6.77 -13.84 -12.19
CA GLU A 62 7.40 -13.98 -13.52
C GLU A 62 8.38 -12.83 -13.73
N VAL A 63 9.52 -13.11 -14.35
CA VAL A 63 10.48 -12.09 -14.79
C VAL A 63 10.70 -12.27 -16.29
N LYS A 64 10.34 -11.26 -17.08
CA LYS A 64 10.48 -11.28 -18.54
C LYS A 64 11.39 -10.13 -18.95
N ASN A 65 12.55 -10.44 -19.53
CA ASN A 65 13.55 -9.45 -19.94
C ASN A 65 13.90 -8.44 -18.83
N GLY A 66 14.05 -8.93 -17.59
CA GLY A 66 14.34 -8.08 -16.41
C GLY A 66 13.13 -7.36 -15.80
N VAL A 67 11.94 -7.43 -16.42
CA VAL A 67 10.70 -6.84 -15.88
C VAL A 67 9.98 -7.84 -14.99
N THR A 68 9.67 -7.45 -13.76
CA THR A 68 9.01 -8.33 -12.78
C THR A 68 7.48 -8.16 -12.79
N TYR A 69 6.78 -9.28 -12.85
CA TYR A 69 5.33 -9.38 -12.74
C TYR A 69 4.96 -10.30 -11.56
N ILE A 70 3.93 -9.91 -10.80
CA ILE A 70 3.32 -10.76 -9.78
C ILE A 70 1.84 -10.92 -10.12
N ASN A 71 1.39 -12.16 -10.35
CA ASN A 71 0.05 -12.48 -10.85
C ASN A 71 -0.34 -11.67 -12.10
N GLY A 72 0.61 -11.49 -13.02
CA GLY A 72 0.41 -10.71 -14.25
C GLY A 72 0.49 -9.18 -14.07
N ILE A 73 0.68 -8.67 -12.85
CA ILE A 73 0.80 -7.23 -12.59
C ILE A 73 2.28 -6.84 -12.53
N LEU A 74 2.70 -5.95 -13.42
CA LEU A 74 4.05 -5.35 -13.42
C LEU A 74 4.25 -4.56 -12.13
N ILE A 75 5.31 -4.86 -11.37
CA ILE A 75 5.66 -4.12 -10.16
C ILE A 75 7.06 -3.49 -10.25
N VAL A 76 7.15 -2.23 -9.84
CA VAL A 76 8.38 -1.45 -9.69
C VAL A 76 8.33 -0.75 -8.34
N ASN A 77 9.43 -0.78 -7.60
CA ASN A 77 9.63 -0.01 -6.36
C ASN A 77 11.12 0.02 -5.99
N LYS A 78 11.46 0.50 -4.78
CA LYS A 78 12.86 0.57 -4.31
C LYS A 78 13.60 -0.76 -4.24
N LYS A 79 12.89 -1.91 -4.29
CA LYS A 79 13.47 -3.26 -4.23
C LYS A 79 13.39 -4.01 -5.57
N ILE A 80 12.59 -3.53 -6.51
CA ILE A 80 12.33 -4.17 -7.80
C ILE A 80 12.47 -3.10 -8.89
N SER A 81 13.59 -3.14 -9.61
CA SER A 81 13.90 -2.18 -10.67
C SER A 81 13.53 -2.71 -12.05
N LEU A 82 13.22 -1.80 -12.96
CA LEU A 82 13.18 -2.03 -14.41
C LEU A 82 14.60 -1.96 -14.98
N PRO A 83 14.90 -2.70 -16.06
CA PRO A 83 16.17 -2.59 -16.74
C PRO A 83 16.27 -1.25 -17.50
N PRO A 84 17.49 -0.73 -17.73
CA PRO A 84 17.69 0.50 -18.52
C PRO A 84 17.10 0.44 -19.93
N THR A 85 17.04 -0.76 -20.50
CA THR A 85 16.52 -1.03 -21.85
C THR A 85 15.00 -1.04 -21.94
N TYR A 86 14.27 -1.08 -20.80
CA TYR A 86 12.82 -1.08 -20.81
C TYR A 86 12.28 0.34 -21.09
N ASN A 87 11.88 0.56 -22.33
CA ASN A 87 11.42 1.84 -22.86
C ASN A 87 10.10 1.67 -23.65
N PRO A 88 8.96 1.46 -22.95
CA PRO A 88 7.68 1.20 -23.63
C PRO A 88 7.01 2.47 -24.18
N GLY A 89 7.49 3.66 -23.80
CA GLY A 89 6.74 4.90 -23.96
C GLY A 89 5.48 4.94 -23.10
N GLU A 90 4.65 5.96 -23.32
CA GLU A 90 3.33 6.05 -22.68
C GLU A 90 2.37 4.99 -23.23
N ASN A 91 1.64 4.31 -22.35
CA ASN A 91 0.62 3.37 -22.77
C ASN A 91 -0.62 4.12 -23.30
N LYS A 92 -0.78 4.14 -24.63
CA LYS A 92 -1.88 4.83 -25.33
C LYS A 92 -3.28 4.38 -24.89
N SER A 93 -3.46 3.09 -24.58
CA SER A 93 -4.76 2.58 -24.11
C SER A 93 -5.09 3.07 -22.71
N VAL A 94 -4.09 3.13 -21.82
CA VAL A 94 -4.25 3.71 -20.48
C VAL A 94 -4.48 5.21 -20.55
N ARG A 95 -3.79 5.93 -21.46
CA ARG A 95 -4.04 7.35 -21.71
C ARG A 95 -5.49 7.63 -22.12
N LYS A 96 -6.10 6.79 -22.98
CA LYS A 96 -7.53 6.91 -23.32
C LYS A 96 -8.44 6.75 -22.10
N ILE A 97 -8.12 5.80 -21.21
CA ILE A 97 -8.87 5.61 -19.95
C ILE A 97 -8.71 6.81 -19.03
N LEU A 98 -7.49 7.35 -18.93
CA LEU A 98 -7.20 8.55 -18.15
C LEU A 98 -7.98 9.77 -18.68
N ASN A 99 -8.00 9.97 -19.99
CA ASN A 99 -8.76 11.06 -20.61
C ASN A 99 -10.26 10.93 -20.31
N LYS A 100 -10.80 9.70 -20.32
CA LYS A 100 -12.19 9.48 -19.89
C LYS A 100 -12.40 9.86 -18.42
N MET A 101 -11.49 9.48 -17.52
CA MET A 101 -11.56 9.86 -16.11
C MET A 101 -11.56 11.39 -15.94
N ILE A 102 -10.68 12.10 -16.68
CA ILE A 102 -10.61 13.57 -16.64
C ILE A 102 -11.90 14.21 -17.14
N VAL A 103 -12.47 13.72 -18.24
CA VAL A 103 -13.76 14.20 -18.77
C VAL A 103 -14.90 13.95 -17.78
N ASP A 104 -14.93 12.79 -17.13
CA ASP A 104 -15.95 12.50 -16.13
C ASP A 104 -15.75 13.36 -14.86
N ALA A 105 -14.51 13.67 -14.47
CA ALA A 105 -14.22 14.62 -13.39
C ALA A 105 -14.75 16.03 -13.70
N GLN A 106 -14.62 16.49 -14.95
CA GLN A 106 -15.14 17.80 -15.37
C GLN A 106 -16.66 17.90 -15.22
N LYS A 107 -17.41 16.80 -15.39
CA LYS A 107 -18.87 16.78 -15.16
C LYS A 107 -19.23 17.00 -13.70
N ASP A 108 -18.31 16.64 -12.79
CA ASP A 108 -18.40 16.89 -11.36
C ASP A 108 -17.74 18.23 -10.97
N ASN A 109 -17.48 19.12 -11.95
CA ASN A 109 -16.81 20.41 -11.79
C ASN A 109 -15.36 20.32 -11.26
N MET A 110 -14.68 19.20 -11.51
CA MET A 110 -13.27 18.98 -11.13
C MET A 110 -12.35 19.10 -12.35
N HIS A 111 -11.38 20.01 -12.29
CA HIS A 111 -10.51 20.33 -13.43
C HIS A 111 -9.14 19.66 -13.32
N LEU A 112 -9.13 18.33 -13.43
CA LEU A 112 -7.90 17.54 -13.42
C LEU A 112 -7.03 17.78 -14.66
N VAL A 113 -5.70 17.84 -14.45
CA VAL A 113 -4.70 17.96 -15.52
C VAL A 113 -3.54 16.99 -15.29
N VAL A 114 -2.94 16.51 -16.37
CA VAL A 114 -1.74 15.66 -16.29
C VAL A 114 -0.50 16.54 -16.16
N ARG A 115 0.28 16.34 -15.11
CA ARG A 115 1.53 17.06 -14.85
C ARG A 115 2.76 16.25 -15.25
N SER A 116 2.72 14.94 -15.07
CA SER A 116 3.77 14.03 -15.52
C SER A 116 3.18 12.70 -15.96
N ALA A 117 3.84 12.02 -16.89
CA ALA A 117 3.42 10.73 -17.42
C ALA A 117 4.64 9.83 -17.65
N TYR A 118 4.78 9.22 -18.83
CA TYR A 118 5.95 8.40 -19.14
C TYR A 118 7.26 9.16 -18.95
N ARG A 119 8.24 8.51 -18.32
CA ARG A 119 9.60 9.02 -18.15
C ARG A 119 10.59 7.90 -18.41
N SER A 120 11.50 8.10 -19.35
CA SER A 120 12.50 7.10 -19.69
C SER A 120 13.52 6.89 -18.57
N TYR A 121 14.26 5.78 -18.63
CA TYR A 121 15.36 5.52 -17.70
C TYR A 121 16.38 6.66 -17.70
N ALA A 122 16.80 7.12 -18.88
CA ALA A 122 17.77 8.21 -19.05
C ALA A 122 17.24 9.54 -18.47
N ALA A 123 15.98 9.87 -18.72
CA ALA A 123 15.36 11.07 -18.15
C ALA A 123 15.26 10.98 -16.61
N GLN A 124 14.90 9.81 -16.07
CA GLN A 124 14.90 9.60 -14.62
C GLN A 124 16.30 9.69 -14.02
N LYS A 125 17.34 9.20 -14.73
CA LYS A 125 18.73 9.34 -14.30
C LYS A 125 19.14 10.81 -14.19
N ALA A 126 18.91 11.59 -15.25
CA ALA A 126 19.23 13.01 -15.25
C ALA A 126 18.50 13.78 -14.13
N LEU A 127 17.21 13.46 -13.92
CA LEU A 127 16.43 14.06 -12.83
C LEU A 127 16.96 13.68 -11.44
N TYR A 128 17.27 12.40 -11.24
CA TYR A 128 17.82 11.91 -9.97
C TYR A 128 19.17 12.55 -9.67
N ASP A 129 20.09 12.58 -10.65
CA ASP A 129 21.40 13.19 -10.49
C ASP A 129 21.29 14.68 -10.14
N LYS A 130 20.35 15.41 -10.77
CA LYS A 130 20.06 16.81 -10.43
C LYS A 130 19.64 16.96 -8.96
N PHE A 131 18.71 16.14 -8.47
CA PHE A 131 18.25 16.22 -7.09
C PHE A 131 19.31 15.80 -6.08
N VAL A 132 20.13 14.80 -6.40
CA VAL A 132 21.28 14.42 -5.56
C VAL A 132 22.29 15.58 -5.47
N ALA A 133 22.53 16.30 -6.57
CA ALA A 133 23.42 17.46 -6.56
C ALA A 133 22.88 18.64 -5.74
N LEU A 134 21.55 18.83 -5.71
CA LEU A 134 20.90 19.93 -4.98
C LEU A 134 20.75 19.66 -3.48
N ASP A 135 20.23 18.47 -3.14
CA ASP A 135 19.78 18.18 -1.77
C ASP A 135 20.57 17.04 -1.09
N GLY A 136 21.51 16.42 -1.81
CA GLY A 136 22.19 15.22 -1.35
C GLY A 136 21.35 13.95 -1.52
N GLN A 137 22.04 12.81 -1.52
CA GLN A 137 21.45 11.53 -1.88
C GLN A 137 20.29 11.11 -0.96
N GLN A 138 20.45 11.27 0.35
CA GLN A 138 19.46 10.83 1.33
C GLN A 138 18.14 11.59 1.18
N ILE A 139 18.19 12.90 0.97
CA ILE A 139 17.00 13.73 0.79
C ILE A 139 16.37 13.45 -0.58
N ALA A 140 17.17 13.39 -1.65
CA ALA A 140 16.68 13.08 -2.99
C ALA A 140 15.96 11.72 -3.05
N GLU A 141 16.46 10.69 -2.36
CA GLU A 141 15.80 9.38 -2.30
C GLU A 141 14.48 9.37 -1.52
N SER A 142 14.14 10.42 -0.76
CA SER A 142 12.86 10.52 -0.03
C SER A 142 11.69 10.91 -0.93
N TYR A 143 11.95 11.65 -2.01
CA TYR A 143 10.93 12.21 -2.91
C TYR A 143 11.18 11.93 -4.40
N SER A 144 12.33 11.37 -4.75
CA SER A 144 12.68 10.92 -6.09
C SER A 144 13.03 9.43 -6.10
N ALA A 145 13.11 8.86 -7.29
CA ALA A 145 13.44 7.47 -7.51
C ALA A 145 14.80 7.34 -8.22
N LYS A 146 15.58 6.33 -7.85
CA LYS A 146 16.73 5.91 -8.67
C LYS A 146 16.23 5.52 -10.07
N PRO A 147 17.06 5.67 -11.13
CA PRO A 147 16.68 5.22 -12.45
C PRO A 147 16.41 3.70 -12.43
N GLY A 148 15.31 3.27 -13.07
CA GLY A 148 14.78 1.92 -12.96
C GLY A 148 13.79 1.69 -11.82
N GLN A 149 13.73 2.56 -10.81
CA GLN A 149 12.82 2.42 -9.65
C GLN A 149 11.59 3.34 -9.71
N SER A 150 11.48 4.15 -10.76
CA SER A 150 10.34 5.03 -11.02
C SER A 150 9.22 4.29 -11.75
N GLU A 151 8.00 4.37 -11.22
CA GLU A 151 6.84 3.83 -11.94
C GLU A 151 6.52 4.57 -13.25
N HIS A 152 6.98 5.81 -13.43
CA HIS A 152 6.81 6.53 -14.70
C HIS A 152 7.44 5.80 -15.88
N GLN A 153 8.51 5.04 -15.66
CA GLN A 153 9.14 4.22 -16.70
C GLN A 153 8.24 3.07 -17.19
N THR A 154 7.19 2.72 -16.44
CA THR A 154 6.22 1.70 -16.85
C THR A 154 5.30 2.17 -18.00
N GLY A 155 5.12 3.48 -18.17
CA GLY A 155 4.08 4.04 -19.02
C GLY A 155 2.65 3.88 -18.46
N LEU A 156 2.52 3.46 -17.19
CA LEU A 156 1.25 3.19 -16.50
C LEU A 156 1.00 4.12 -15.31
N ALA A 157 1.93 5.05 -15.03
CA ALA A 157 1.84 6.00 -13.93
C ALA A 157 1.73 7.44 -14.44
N TYR A 158 0.97 8.24 -13.71
CA TYR A 158 0.68 9.62 -14.05
C TYR A 158 0.63 10.46 -12.78
N ASP A 159 1.19 11.66 -12.85
CA ASP A 159 1.02 12.68 -11.83
C ASP A 159 -0.12 13.60 -12.25
N ILE A 160 -1.14 13.70 -11.40
CA ILE A 160 -2.35 14.49 -11.65
C ILE A 160 -2.35 15.72 -10.76
N GLY A 161 -2.58 16.87 -11.37
CA GLY A 161 -2.84 18.13 -10.66
C GLY A 161 -4.22 18.68 -10.98
N SER A 162 -4.45 19.93 -10.58
CA SER A 162 -5.56 20.75 -11.07
C SER A 162 -5.05 21.99 -11.78
N ARG A 163 -5.89 22.59 -12.64
CA ARG A 163 -5.49 23.69 -13.52
C ARG A 163 -4.92 24.89 -12.77
N GLU A 164 -5.55 25.27 -11.65
CA GLU A 164 -5.29 26.53 -10.93
C GLU A 164 -4.78 26.34 -9.48
N SER A 165 -4.24 25.17 -9.12
CA SER A 165 -3.81 24.93 -7.73
C SER A 165 -2.31 25.12 -7.50
N VAL A 166 -1.97 25.93 -6.50
CA VAL A 166 -0.63 26.03 -5.91
C VAL A 166 -0.22 24.77 -5.13
N ALA A 167 -1.17 23.88 -4.83
CA ALA A 167 -0.93 22.62 -4.13
C ALA A 167 -0.49 21.47 -5.07
N ASN A 168 -0.32 21.74 -6.37
CA ASN A 168 0.12 20.73 -7.32
C ASN A 168 1.48 20.14 -6.91
N MET A 169 1.61 18.82 -7.03
CA MET A 169 2.82 18.06 -6.67
C MET A 169 3.23 18.20 -5.21
N SER A 170 2.28 18.51 -4.32
CA SER A 170 2.48 18.57 -2.88
C SER A 170 1.38 17.81 -2.12
N ILE A 171 1.66 17.49 -0.85
CA ILE A 171 0.74 16.72 0.00
C ILE A 171 -0.63 17.42 0.17
N GLN A 172 -0.64 18.75 0.03
CA GLN A 172 -1.83 19.59 0.09
C GLN A 172 -2.79 19.31 -1.08
N PHE A 173 -2.33 18.77 -2.22
CA PHE A 173 -3.23 18.38 -3.32
C PHE A 173 -4.31 17.43 -2.84
N GLY A 174 -3.98 16.48 -1.96
CA GLY A 174 -4.94 15.53 -1.40
C GLY A 174 -6.02 16.15 -0.50
N GLN A 175 -5.96 17.46 -0.24
CA GLN A 175 -6.96 18.22 0.53
C GLN A 175 -7.81 19.11 -0.38
N THR A 176 -7.45 19.28 -1.66
CA THR A 176 -8.25 20.05 -2.61
C THR A 176 -9.49 19.25 -3.05
N PRO A 177 -10.52 19.92 -3.61
CA PRO A 177 -11.65 19.23 -4.22
C PRO A 177 -11.21 18.18 -5.25
N GLU A 178 -10.26 18.52 -6.12
CA GLU A 178 -9.74 17.62 -7.16
C GLU A 178 -8.98 16.43 -6.60
N GLY A 179 -8.11 16.63 -5.61
CA GLY A 179 -7.38 15.52 -4.99
C GLY A 179 -8.29 14.57 -4.23
N ASN A 180 -9.31 15.10 -3.55
CA ASN A 180 -10.35 14.28 -2.93
C ASN A 180 -11.16 13.52 -3.98
N TRP A 181 -11.59 14.18 -5.06
CA TRP A 181 -12.28 13.51 -6.16
C TRP A 181 -11.43 12.39 -6.75
N LEU A 182 -10.15 12.64 -6.99
CA LEU A 182 -9.22 11.65 -7.54
C LEU A 182 -9.11 10.43 -6.63
N LYS A 183 -8.91 10.64 -5.32
CA LYS A 183 -8.84 9.57 -4.32
C LYS A 183 -10.10 8.70 -4.31
N GLU A 184 -11.28 9.32 -4.39
CA GLU A 184 -12.56 8.60 -4.31
C GLU A 184 -13.01 7.97 -5.64
N ASN A 185 -12.46 8.39 -6.79
CA ASN A 185 -12.96 7.97 -8.11
C ASN A 185 -11.94 7.23 -8.98
N ALA A 186 -10.63 7.41 -8.80
CA ALA A 186 -9.59 6.83 -9.67
C ALA A 186 -9.74 5.31 -9.87
N HIS A 187 -10.14 4.60 -8.81
CA HIS A 187 -10.30 3.14 -8.82
C HIS A 187 -11.38 2.64 -9.80
N LYS A 188 -12.42 3.46 -10.06
CA LYS A 188 -13.49 3.15 -11.03
C LYS A 188 -12.96 3.03 -12.45
N TYR A 189 -11.83 3.66 -12.73
CA TYR A 189 -11.14 3.68 -14.02
C TYR A 189 -9.96 2.71 -14.08
N GLY A 190 -9.61 2.05 -12.98
CA GLY A 190 -8.47 1.14 -12.91
C GLY A 190 -7.17 1.75 -12.41
N PHE A 191 -7.23 2.96 -11.85
CA PHE A 191 -6.11 3.63 -11.22
C PHE A 191 -6.17 3.53 -9.70
N ILE A 192 -5.02 3.49 -9.04
CA ILE A 192 -4.89 3.61 -7.58
C ILE A 192 -4.10 4.86 -7.24
N ILE A 193 -4.35 5.47 -6.08
CA ILE A 193 -3.37 6.35 -5.45
C ILE A 193 -2.21 5.45 -4.98
N ARG A 194 -1.05 5.55 -5.63
CA ARG A 194 0.00 4.54 -5.49
C ARG A 194 0.70 4.60 -4.14
N TYR A 195 0.90 5.82 -3.64
CA TYR A 195 1.64 6.12 -2.41
C TYR A 195 0.70 6.81 -1.43
N GLY A 196 -0.03 6.01 -0.64
CA GLY A 196 -0.99 6.49 0.35
C GLY A 196 -0.37 7.02 1.64
N LYS A 197 -1.16 7.76 2.44
CA LYS A 197 -0.77 8.21 3.79
C LYS A 197 -0.36 7.03 4.67
N ASP A 198 0.67 7.24 5.49
CA ASP A 198 1.20 6.29 6.47
C ASP A 198 1.71 4.95 5.89
N LYS A 199 1.94 4.89 4.57
CA LYS A 199 2.42 3.69 3.86
C LYS A 199 3.88 3.77 3.39
N THR A 200 4.60 4.85 3.72
CA THR A 200 6.01 5.05 3.32
C THR A 200 6.92 3.88 3.69
N HIS A 201 6.71 3.30 4.88
CA HIS A 201 7.48 2.14 5.36
C HIS A 201 7.27 0.86 4.52
N ILE A 202 6.21 0.82 3.71
CA ILE A 202 5.86 -0.30 2.82
C ILE A 202 6.31 -0.01 1.38
N THR A 203 5.89 1.14 0.84
CA THR A 203 6.12 1.53 -0.56
C THR A 203 7.54 2.03 -0.80
N GLY A 204 8.17 2.59 0.24
CA GLY A 204 9.44 3.29 0.17
C GLY A 204 9.34 4.75 -0.28
N TYR A 205 8.14 5.24 -0.63
CA TYR A 205 7.89 6.60 -1.12
C TYR A 205 6.93 7.32 -0.18
N ARG A 206 7.14 8.63 -0.01
CA ARG A 206 6.27 9.49 0.81
C ARG A 206 4.84 9.53 0.26
N TYR A 207 3.93 10.12 1.01
CA TYR A 207 2.56 10.33 0.54
C TYR A 207 2.53 11.23 -0.71
N GLU A 208 1.94 10.74 -1.79
CA GLU A 208 1.81 11.46 -3.06
C GLU A 208 0.36 11.34 -3.57
N PRO A 209 -0.54 12.24 -3.13
CA PRO A 209 -1.95 12.21 -3.53
C PRO A 209 -2.19 12.39 -5.03
N TRP A 210 -1.19 12.91 -5.75
CA TRP A 210 -1.25 13.15 -7.18
C TRP A 210 -0.82 11.94 -8.02
N HIS A 211 -0.01 11.02 -7.47
CA HIS A 211 0.59 9.92 -8.24
C HIS A 211 -0.39 8.75 -8.34
N ILE A 212 -0.91 8.53 -9.55
CA ILE A 212 -1.81 7.42 -9.86
C ILE A 212 -1.13 6.34 -10.69
N ARG A 213 -1.47 5.09 -10.39
CA ARG A 213 -0.94 3.91 -11.08
C ARG A 213 -2.07 3.06 -11.67
N TYR A 214 -2.00 2.77 -12.96
CA TYR A 214 -2.94 1.86 -13.61
C TYR A 214 -2.61 0.39 -13.28
N VAL A 215 -3.61 -0.32 -12.78
CA VAL A 215 -3.58 -1.76 -12.47
C VAL A 215 -4.80 -2.52 -13.00
N GLY A 216 -5.65 -1.84 -13.78
CA GLY A 216 -6.92 -2.37 -14.26
C GLY A 216 -8.05 -2.29 -13.24
N LYS A 217 -9.30 -2.22 -13.72
CA LYS A 217 -10.49 -1.94 -12.88
C LYS A 217 -10.69 -2.93 -11.74
N VAL A 218 -10.51 -4.23 -12.02
CA VAL A 218 -10.73 -5.29 -11.01
C VAL A 218 -9.76 -5.16 -9.84
N HIS A 219 -8.47 -4.95 -10.12
CA HIS A 219 -7.46 -4.83 -9.08
C HIS A 219 -7.55 -3.50 -8.35
N ALA A 220 -7.77 -2.40 -9.08
CA ALA A 220 -7.91 -1.07 -8.47
C ALA A 220 -9.10 -1.02 -7.50
N ALA A 221 -10.24 -1.63 -7.86
CA ALA A 221 -11.40 -1.70 -6.99
C ALA A 221 -11.14 -2.54 -5.73
N LYS A 222 -10.38 -3.65 -5.84
CA LYS A 222 -9.97 -4.46 -4.67
C LYS A 222 -9.03 -3.68 -3.75
N LEU A 223 -8.03 -3.00 -4.32
CA LEU A 223 -7.06 -2.17 -3.60
C LEU A 223 -7.72 -0.99 -2.87
N TYR A 224 -8.64 -0.31 -3.54
CA TYR A 224 -9.40 0.80 -2.94
C TYR A 224 -10.23 0.32 -1.75
N ARG A 225 -10.97 -0.80 -1.88
CA ARG A 225 -11.78 -1.34 -0.77
C ARG A 225 -10.95 -1.86 0.40
N SER A 226 -9.78 -2.43 0.14
CA SER A 226 -8.96 -3.01 1.21
C SER A 226 -8.02 -2.01 1.89
N GLY A 227 -7.78 -0.84 1.28
CA GLY A 227 -6.78 0.12 1.75
C GLY A 227 -5.34 -0.41 1.69
N GLN A 228 -5.11 -1.49 0.94
CA GLN A 228 -3.78 -2.08 0.78
C GLN A 228 -2.95 -1.28 -0.22
N THR A 229 -1.64 -1.25 0.01
CA THR A 229 -0.66 -0.90 -1.01
C THR A 229 -0.59 -1.99 -2.09
N LEU A 230 -0.02 -1.65 -3.24
CA LEU A 230 0.27 -2.64 -4.28
C LEU A 230 1.20 -3.74 -3.75
N GLU A 231 2.18 -3.39 -2.92
CA GLU A 231 3.08 -4.35 -2.29
C GLU A 231 2.38 -5.34 -1.36
N GLU A 232 1.46 -4.87 -0.52
CA GLU A 232 0.66 -5.71 0.37
C GLU A 232 -0.27 -6.62 -0.44
N TYR A 233 -0.91 -6.07 -1.47
CA TYR A 233 -1.84 -6.79 -2.33
C TYR A 233 -1.15 -7.92 -3.12
N LEU A 234 0.04 -7.65 -3.65
CA LEU A 234 0.87 -8.63 -4.37
C LEU A 234 1.68 -9.53 -3.42
N GLY A 235 1.66 -9.26 -2.11
CA GLY A 235 2.37 -10.02 -1.10
C GLY A 235 3.90 -9.97 -1.22
N VAL A 236 4.43 -8.90 -1.81
CA VAL A 236 5.88 -8.64 -1.88
C VAL A 236 6.38 -7.86 -0.66
N TYR A 237 5.49 -7.30 0.15
CA TYR A 237 5.83 -6.73 1.44
C TYR A 237 5.91 -7.82 2.52
N LYS A 238 7.07 -7.91 3.19
CA LYS A 238 7.26 -8.73 4.39
C LYS A 238 7.23 -7.82 5.60
N LYS A 239 6.17 -7.90 6.40
CA LYS A 239 6.08 -7.18 7.69
C LYS A 239 7.28 -7.58 8.57
N PRO A 240 8.00 -6.63 9.17
CA PRO A 240 9.01 -6.95 10.17
C PRO A 240 8.37 -7.76 11.30
N VAL A 241 8.92 -8.93 11.61
CA VAL A 241 8.50 -9.70 12.78
C VAL A 241 9.21 -9.10 13.98
N ALA A 242 8.45 -8.62 14.97
CA ALA A 242 9.03 -8.16 16.23
C ALA A 242 9.82 -9.31 16.87
N LYS A 243 11.14 -9.13 16.97
CA LYS A 243 12.01 -10.11 17.64
C LYS A 243 11.71 -10.01 19.13
N LYS A 244 11.07 -11.04 19.71
CA LYS A 244 10.95 -11.14 21.18
C LYS A 244 12.35 -11.16 21.77
N ILE A 245 12.76 -10.08 22.43
CA ILE A 245 13.98 -10.05 23.23
C ILE A 245 13.62 -10.73 24.55
N SER A 246 13.92 -12.02 24.66
CA SER A 246 13.94 -12.71 25.95
C SER A 246 15.14 -12.19 26.73
N ARG A 247 14.93 -11.19 27.60
CA ARG A 247 15.92 -10.84 28.62
C ARG A 247 16.03 -12.03 29.58
N LYS A 248 17.12 -12.79 29.51
CA LYS A 248 17.57 -13.61 30.63
C LYS A 248 18.06 -12.62 31.69
N VAL A 249 17.29 -12.45 32.76
CA VAL A 249 17.81 -11.85 33.99
C VAL A 249 18.80 -12.88 34.54
N ALA A 250 20.09 -12.55 34.48
CA ALA A 250 21.10 -13.31 35.20
C ALA A 250 21.04 -12.82 36.65
N THR A 251 20.54 -13.69 37.54
CA THR A 251 20.70 -13.53 38.98
C THR A 251 22.14 -13.91 39.30
N THR A 252 22.99 -12.92 39.58
CA THR A 252 24.36 -13.18 40.03
C THR A 252 24.33 -13.28 41.55
N GLU A 253 24.59 -14.48 42.06
CA GLU A 253 24.90 -14.71 43.47
C GLU A 253 26.20 -13.99 43.84
N GLN A 254 26.19 -13.45 45.05
CA GLN A 254 27.27 -12.72 45.72
C GLN A 254 28.35 -13.69 46.21
N PRO A 255 29.65 -13.41 46.03
CA PRO A 255 30.68 -13.92 46.91
C PRO A 255 31.33 -12.80 47.73
N THR A 256 31.68 -13.17 48.96
CA THR A 256 32.29 -12.41 50.04
C THR A 256 33.82 -12.26 49.90
N THR A 257 34.36 -11.21 50.55
CA THR A 257 35.76 -10.94 50.99
C THR A 257 36.82 -10.77 49.88
N GLU A 258 37.79 -9.85 49.89
CA GLU A 258 38.39 -9.01 50.94
C GLU A 258 39.21 -7.88 50.25
N ASP A 259 39.28 -6.73 50.93
CA ASP A 259 40.34 -5.71 51.00
C ASP A 259 41.32 -5.47 49.81
N THR A 260 41.25 -4.30 49.17
CA THR A 260 42.39 -3.35 49.11
C THR A 260 41.91 -1.95 48.70
N THR A 261 42.38 -0.94 49.43
CA THR A 261 42.13 0.49 49.26
C THR A 261 43.03 1.11 48.18
N SER A 262 42.48 1.86 47.22
CA SER A 262 43.13 3.07 46.66
C SER A 262 42.27 3.81 45.61
N GLU A 263 42.15 5.11 45.83
CA GLU A 263 41.88 6.20 44.86
C GLU A 263 40.47 6.37 44.26
N ILE A 264 39.76 7.36 44.82
CA ILE A 264 38.53 7.96 44.28
C ILE A 264 38.94 8.98 43.21
N LEU A 265 38.69 8.65 41.93
CA LEU A 265 38.61 9.62 40.84
C LEU A 265 37.12 9.79 40.47
N THR A 266 36.53 10.89 40.94
CA THR A 266 35.16 11.28 40.65
C THR A 266 35.01 11.64 39.17
N ILE A 267 34.33 10.80 38.39
CA ILE A 267 33.81 11.16 37.07
C ILE A 267 32.29 11.14 37.17
N GLU A 268 31.70 12.31 37.40
CA GLU A 268 30.28 12.55 37.15
C GLU A 268 30.06 12.69 35.64
N GLN A 269 29.29 11.77 35.05
CA GLN A 269 28.64 11.95 33.75
C GLN A 269 27.13 12.01 34.02
N PRO A 270 26.43 13.12 33.73
CA PRO A 270 24.99 13.14 33.86
C PRO A 270 24.33 12.41 32.68
N ILE A 271 23.46 11.47 33.02
CA ILE A 271 22.43 10.95 32.13
C ILE A 271 21.33 12.00 32.08
N SER A 272 21.20 12.72 30.97
CA SER A 272 19.94 13.32 30.51
C SER A 272 20.15 13.86 29.11
N GLU A 273 19.48 13.26 28.12
CA GLU A 273 18.47 13.97 27.29
C GLU A 273 18.02 13.02 26.17
N GLN A 274 16.89 12.34 26.41
CA GLN A 274 16.00 11.96 25.32
C GLN A 274 15.01 13.11 25.08
N LEU A 275 14.50 13.18 23.85
CA LEU A 275 13.67 14.21 23.22
C LEU A 275 14.52 15.41 22.77
N THR A 276 14.56 15.82 21.51
CA THR A 276 13.46 15.94 20.54
C THR A 276 14.11 16.13 19.16
N ILE A 277 13.88 15.21 18.21
CA ILE A 277 14.13 15.51 16.77
C ILE A 277 12.80 15.32 16.04
N GLU A 278 11.80 16.05 16.52
CA GLU A 278 10.77 16.61 15.66
C GLU A 278 10.99 18.12 15.68
N GLN A 279 10.93 18.74 14.51
CA GLN A 279 11.06 20.18 14.23
C GLN A 279 12.48 20.71 14.02
N SER A 280 13.00 20.52 12.81
CA SER A 280 13.48 21.63 11.96
C SER A 280 14.02 21.10 10.63
N ILE A 281 13.16 20.45 9.85
CA ILE A 281 13.33 20.51 8.40
C ILE A 281 12.34 21.58 7.97
N THR A 282 12.83 22.80 7.81
CA THR A 282 12.09 23.88 7.14
C THR A 282 11.68 23.35 5.77
N GLU A 283 10.42 22.94 5.63
CA GLU A 283 9.84 22.58 4.34
C GLU A 283 9.91 23.81 3.44
N ARG A 284 10.88 23.85 2.52
CA ARG A 284 10.76 24.75 1.38
C ARG A 284 9.53 24.30 0.58
N PRO A 285 8.63 25.23 0.20
CA PRO A 285 7.57 24.93 -0.74
C PRO A 285 8.19 24.37 -2.02
N LEU A 286 7.70 23.21 -2.47
CA LEU A 286 8.07 22.58 -3.75
C LEU A 286 7.48 23.33 -4.97
N THR A 287 7.26 24.65 -4.85
CA THR A 287 6.66 25.50 -5.90
C THR A 287 7.54 25.64 -7.15
N GLU A 288 8.74 25.07 -7.16
CA GLU A 288 9.66 25.09 -8.31
C GLU A 288 10.12 23.67 -8.69
N GLN A 289 9.17 22.77 -8.97
CA GLN A 289 9.45 21.75 -9.97
C GLN A 289 9.50 22.48 -11.33
N PRO A 290 10.62 22.50 -12.06
CA PRO A 290 10.65 23.10 -13.38
C PRO A 290 9.63 22.37 -14.25
N THR A 291 8.68 23.13 -14.81
CA THR A 291 7.84 22.66 -15.90
C THR A 291 8.74 22.23 -17.04
N ILE A 292 8.83 20.92 -17.26
CA ILE A 292 9.45 20.39 -18.48
C ILE A 292 8.44 20.61 -19.59
N GLU A 293 8.72 21.59 -20.46
CA GLU A 293 8.05 21.68 -21.75
C GLU A 293 8.26 20.37 -22.50
N ILE A 294 7.16 19.62 -22.64
CA ILE A 294 7.07 18.51 -23.57
C ILE A 294 7.07 19.09 -24.97
N ASN A 295 8.25 19.09 -25.61
CA ASN A 295 8.39 19.30 -27.04
C ASN A 295 7.65 18.15 -27.75
N THR A 296 6.38 18.38 -28.07
CA THR A 296 5.59 17.54 -28.96
C THR A 296 5.92 17.99 -30.38
N SER A 297 6.98 17.44 -30.95
CA SER A 297 7.11 17.44 -32.41
C SER A 297 5.99 16.57 -32.98
N GLN A 298 5.26 17.20 -33.89
CA GLN A 298 4.11 16.71 -34.64
C GLN A 298 4.42 15.45 -35.45
#